data_AF-A0A8H3GLT5-F1
#
_entry.id   AF-A0A8H3GLT5-F1
#
_cell.length_a   1.000
_cell.length_b   1.000
_cell.length_c   1.000
_cell.angle_alpha   90.00
_cell.angle_beta   90.00
_cell.angle_gamma   90.00
#
_symmetry.space_group_name_H-M   'P 1'
#
loop_
_entity.id
_entity.type
_entity.pdbx_description
1 polymer ?
#
loop_
_entity_poly.entity_id
_entity_poly.type
_entity_poly.pdbx_seq_one_letter_code
_entity_poly.pdbx_strand_id
1 'polypeptide(L)'
;MTTPEASTPPVPPTEAVNGTDGVDFIPLAQTSNGKVNGKGWKSQKTATKRSHIQAVVKAKSWEARMRKTATEAAVKKLHKEMVEEKAAQAARRREVSQERKRARAEKVRLEELAAKMSAKKAERLRKRAGRSKKVNG
;
A
#
# COMPACT_ATOMS: atom_id res chain seq x y z
N MET A 1 -66.83 21.28 -27.73
CA MET A 1 -67.56 21.16 -26.46
C MET A 1 -67.32 22.43 -25.67
N THR A 2 -68.33 23.28 -25.67
CA THR A 2 -68.36 24.61 -25.07
C THR A 2 -69.03 24.49 -23.70
N THR A 3 -68.40 24.97 -22.63
CA THR A 3 -69.08 25.54 -21.46
C THR A 3 -68.17 26.58 -20.77
N PRO A 4 -68.69 27.70 -20.24
CA PRO A 4 -67.91 28.92 -20.00
C PRO A 4 -67.83 29.33 -18.51
N GLU A 5 -67.08 30.42 -18.28
CA GLU A 5 -67.38 31.52 -17.35
C GLU A 5 -67.30 31.30 -15.83
N ALA A 6 -66.34 32.00 -15.20
CA ALA A 6 -66.57 32.77 -13.98
C ALA A 6 -65.51 33.87 -13.84
N SER A 7 -65.90 35.09 -14.19
CA SER A 7 -65.20 36.34 -13.94
C SER A 7 -65.23 36.67 -12.45
N THR A 8 -64.08 37.00 -11.85
CA THR A 8 -63.99 37.66 -10.53
C THR A 8 -63.17 38.95 -10.71
N PRO A 9 -63.68 40.12 -10.28
CA PRO A 9 -62.96 41.38 -10.43
C PRO A 9 -61.80 41.51 -9.42
N PRO A 10 -60.73 42.23 -9.76
CA PRO A 10 -59.60 42.47 -8.85
C PRO A 10 -59.98 43.52 -7.79
N VAL A 11 -59.79 43.15 -6.52
CA VAL A 11 -59.82 44.08 -5.38
C VAL A 11 -58.56 44.95 -5.44
N PRO A 12 -58.65 46.28 -5.33
CA PRO A 12 -57.48 47.16 -5.33
C PRO A 12 -56.65 47.00 -4.04
N PRO A 13 -55.32 47.18 -4.10
CA PRO A 13 -54.45 47.09 -2.93
C PRO A 13 -54.71 48.27 -1.98
N THR A 14 -55.01 47.96 -0.72
CA THR A 14 -55.00 48.93 0.37
C THR A 14 -53.56 49.35 0.63
N GLU A 15 -53.21 50.53 0.12
CA GLU A 15 -51.95 51.21 0.41
C GLU A 15 -51.89 51.55 1.91
N ALA A 16 -51.03 50.83 2.63
CA ALA A 16 -50.58 51.24 3.95
C ALA A 16 -49.66 52.46 3.79
N VAL A 17 -50.26 53.65 3.88
CA VAL A 17 -49.55 54.93 4.00
C VAL A 17 -48.78 54.98 5.33
N ASN A 18 -47.56 54.45 5.31
CA ASN A 18 -46.55 54.75 6.32
C ASN A 18 -45.99 56.15 6.03
N GLY A 19 -46.65 57.18 6.58
CA GLY A 19 -46.10 58.53 6.65
C GLY A 19 -44.99 58.58 7.68
N THR A 20 -43.75 58.41 7.23
CA THR A 20 -42.57 58.84 7.97
C THR A 20 -41.82 59.84 7.09
N ASP A 21 -41.93 61.11 7.45
CA ASP A 21 -41.27 62.24 6.82
C ASP A 21 -39.76 62.00 6.68
N GLY A 22 -39.32 61.93 5.42
CA GLY A 22 -38.07 62.46 4.87
C GLY A 22 -36.86 62.63 5.79
N VAL A 23 -36.33 61.54 6.33
CA VAL A 23 -34.90 61.47 6.66
C VAL A 23 -34.33 60.30 5.88
N ASP A 24 -33.48 60.60 4.89
CA ASP A 24 -32.79 59.58 4.10
C ASP A 24 -31.85 58.79 5.02
N PHE A 25 -32.34 57.67 5.57
CA PHE A 25 -31.53 56.72 6.30
C PHE A 25 -30.60 56.01 5.32
N ILE A 26 -29.35 56.47 5.24
CA ILE A 26 -28.29 55.74 4.52
C ILE A 26 -28.09 54.40 5.27
N PRO A 27 -28.42 53.24 4.68
CA PRO A 27 -28.20 51.98 5.35
C PRO A 27 -26.70 51.73 5.43
N LEU A 28 -26.13 51.80 6.63
CA LEU A 28 -24.75 51.41 6.90
C LEU A 28 -24.56 49.95 6.48
N ALA A 29 -23.70 49.72 5.48
CA ALA A 29 -23.36 48.39 5.03
C ALA A 29 -22.83 47.56 6.22
N GLN A 30 -23.47 46.42 6.50
CA GLN A 30 -23.03 45.55 7.58
C GLN A 30 -21.63 45.03 7.23
N THR A 31 -20.61 45.52 7.96
CA THR A 31 -19.25 44.99 7.87
C THR A 31 -19.27 43.51 8.26
N SER A 32 -18.26 42.73 7.84
CA SER A 32 -18.20 41.29 8.18
C SER A 32 -18.21 40.99 9.70
N ASN A 33 -17.95 42.00 10.53
CA ASN A 33 -18.02 41.93 11.99
C ASN A 33 -19.34 42.46 12.59
N GLY A 34 -20.21 43.05 11.79
CA GLY A 34 -21.49 43.63 12.21
C GLY A 34 -22.53 42.57 12.59
N LYS A 35 -22.33 41.88 13.72
CA LYS A 35 -23.42 41.12 14.33
C LYS A 35 -24.44 42.10 14.90
N VAL A 36 -25.73 41.84 14.66
CA VAL A 36 -26.88 42.59 15.22
C VAL A 36 -26.77 42.79 16.75
N ASN A 37 -26.05 41.90 17.43
CA ASN A 37 -25.87 41.89 18.88
C ASN A 37 -24.75 42.83 19.42
N GLY A 38 -24.33 43.86 18.67
CA GLY A 38 -23.43 44.93 19.14
C GLY A 38 -21.97 44.54 19.42
N LYS A 39 -21.58 43.27 19.25
CA LYS A 39 -20.20 42.79 19.51
C LYS A 39 -19.33 42.82 18.26
N GLY A 40 -19.22 43.98 17.62
CA GLY A 40 -18.45 44.21 16.39
C GLY A 40 -16.92 44.07 16.55
N TRP A 41 -16.43 44.01 17.79
CA TRP A 41 -15.02 43.81 18.11
C TRP A 41 -14.57 42.33 18.05
N LYS A 42 -15.50 41.38 17.93
CA LYS A 42 -15.18 39.94 17.80
C LYS A 42 -15.15 39.55 16.31
N SER A 43 -13.98 39.15 15.82
CA SER A 43 -13.84 38.63 14.46
C SER A 43 -14.61 37.32 14.24
N GLN A 44 -15.05 37.06 13.01
CA GLN A 44 -15.61 35.76 12.66
C GLN A 44 -14.54 34.66 12.77
N LYS A 45 -14.89 33.57 13.47
CA LYS A 45 -14.03 32.40 13.57
C LYS A 45 -14.07 31.64 12.25
N THR A 46 -12.91 31.44 11.63
CA THR A 46 -12.75 30.58 10.44
C THR A 46 -11.98 29.31 10.82
N ALA A 47 -12.18 28.23 10.06
CA ALA A 47 -11.47 26.98 10.30
C ALA A 47 -9.96 27.15 10.07
N THR A 48 -9.14 26.73 11.03
CA THR A 48 -7.67 26.79 10.94
C THR A 48 -7.18 25.91 9.79
N LYS A 49 -6.70 26.54 8.72
CA LYS A 49 -6.04 25.85 7.60
C LYS A 49 -4.62 25.46 8.03
N ARG A 50 -4.40 24.19 8.41
CA ARG A 50 -3.04 23.68 8.68
C ARG A 50 -2.33 23.36 7.36
N SER A 51 -1.14 23.91 7.18
CA SER A 51 -0.26 23.61 6.04
C SER A 51 0.17 22.14 6.02
N HIS A 52 0.53 21.62 7.19
CA HIS A 52 0.92 20.24 7.40
C HIS A 52 -0.28 19.38 7.82
N ILE A 53 -1.06 18.93 6.84
CA ILE A 53 -2.05 17.86 7.02
C ILE A 53 -1.62 16.67 6.17
N GLN A 54 -1.70 15.47 6.76
CA GLN A 54 -1.44 14.21 6.08
C GLN A 54 -2.38 14.02 4.88
N ALA A 55 -1.86 13.50 3.77
CA ALA A 55 -2.62 13.37 2.52
C ALA A 55 -3.89 12.52 2.64
N VAL A 56 -3.92 11.57 3.59
CA VAL A 56 -5.09 10.74 3.91
C VAL A 56 -6.22 11.57 4.53
N VAL A 57 -5.89 12.53 5.40
CA VAL A 57 -6.85 13.43 6.04
C VAL A 57 -7.28 14.55 5.07
N LYS A 58 -6.42 14.89 4.09
CA LYS A 58 -6.78 15.80 2.98
C LYS A 58 -7.79 15.20 2.00
N ALA A 59 -7.96 13.87 1.96
CA ALA A 59 -8.93 13.25 1.06
C ALA A 59 -10.36 13.53 1.54
N LYS A 60 -11.11 14.28 0.73
CA LYS A 60 -12.45 14.79 1.07
C LYS A 60 -13.55 13.72 1.01
N SER A 61 -13.36 12.67 0.21
CA SER A 61 -14.32 11.56 0.05
C SER A 61 -13.74 10.23 0.53
N TRP A 62 -14.60 9.39 1.11
CA TRP A 62 -14.27 8.01 1.48
C TRP A 62 -13.81 7.18 0.29
N GLU A 63 -14.50 7.33 -0.85
CA GLU A 63 -14.16 6.63 -2.09
C GLU A 63 -12.72 6.90 -2.56
N ALA A 64 -12.24 8.15 -2.45
CA ALA A 64 -10.88 8.48 -2.81
C ALA A 64 -9.86 7.79 -1.91
N ARG A 65 -10.19 7.55 -0.62
CA ARG A 65 -9.34 6.77 0.29
C ARG A 65 -9.35 5.29 -0.10
N MET A 66 -10.52 4.73 -0.39
CA MET A 66 -10.65 3.33 -0.81
C MET A 66 -9.95 3.03 -2.13
N ARG A 67 -9.98 3.97 -3.09
CA ARG A 67 -9.23 3.82 -4.35
C ARG A 67 -7.72 3.78 -4.08
N LYS A 68 -7.20 4.65 -3.20
CA LYS A 68 -5.76 4.65 -2.84
C LYS A 68 -5.36 3.35 -2.15
N THR A 69 -6.12 2.87 -1.17
CA THR A 69 -5.81 1.61 -0.48
C THR A 69 -5.85 0.43 -1.45
N ALA A 70 -6.82 0.39 -2.37
CA ALA A 70 -6.89 -0.63 -3.41
C ALA A 70 -5.66 -0.59 -4.34
N THR A 71 -5.22 0.59 -4.78
CA THR A 71 -4.02 0.72 -5.61
C THR A 71 -2.76 0.29 -4.86
N GLU A 72 -2.61 0.67 -3.59
CA GLU A 72 -1.46 0.28 -2.78
C GLU A 72 -1.43 -1.24 -2.54
N ALA A 73 -2.59 -1.85 -2.31
CA ALA A 73 -2.71 -3.30 -2.16
C ALA A 73 -2.32 -4.04 -3.45
N ALA A 74 -2.76 -3.53 -4.62
CA ALA A 74 -2.39 -4.09 -5.92
C ALA A 74 -0.88 -3.99 -6.17
N VAL A 75 -0.26 -2.84 -5.87
CA VAL A 75 1.19 -2.65 -6.01
C VAL A 75 1.97 -3.58 -5.08
N LYS A 76 1.54 -3.72 -3.82
CA LYS A 76 2.18 -4.63 -2.85
C LYS A 76 2.06 -6.09 -3.28
N LYS A 77 0.92 -6.49 -3.83
CA LYS A 77 0.71 -7.83 -4.36
C LYS A 77 1.68 -8.12 -5.51
N LEU A 78 1.76 -7.24 -6.51
CA LEU A 78 2.70 -7.37 -7.64
C LEU A 78 4.15 -7.45 -7.14
N HIS A 79 4.53 -6.55 -6.21
CA HIS A 79 5.87 -6.58 -5.64
C HIS A 79 6.19 -7.91 -4.95
N LYS A 80 5.24 -8.45 -4.17
CA LYS A 80 5.39 -9.73 -3.50
C LYS A 80 5.58 -10.88 -4.50
N GLU A 81 4.73 -10.94 -5.54
CA GLU A 81 4.83 -11.94 -6.61
C GLU A 81 6.21 -11.89 -7.28
N MET A 82 6.69 -10.69 -7.65
CA MET A 82 8.02 -10.52 -8.27
C MET A 82 9.17 -10.98 -7.37
N VAL A 83 9.10 -10.67 -6.07
CA VAL A 83 10.13 -11.09 -5.11
C VAL A 83 10.12 -12.60 -4.90
N GLU A 84 8.93 -13.19 -4.78
CA GLU A 84 8.75 -14.64 -4.61
C GLU A 84 9.26 -15.41 -5.83
N GLU A 85 8.94 -14.96 -7.05
CA GLU A 85 9.44 -15.58 -8.28
C GLU A 85 10.97 -15.53 -8.36
N LYS A 86 11.57 -14.38 -8.05
CA LYS A 86 13.03 -14.23 -8.03
C LYS A 86 13.69 -15.12 -6.97
N ALA A 87 13.11 -15.17 -5.77
CA ALA A 87 13.60 -16.01 -4.68
C ALA A 87 13.49 -17.51 -5.04
N ALA A 88 12.38 -17.93 -5.64
CA ALA A 88 12.17 -19.30 -6.09
C ALA A 88 13.18 -19.72 -7.15
N GLN A 89 13.47 -18.86 -8.13
CA GLN A 89 14.51 -19.15 -9.13
C GLN A 89 15.90 -19.27 -8.50
N ALA A 90 16.23 -18.39 -7.55
CA ALA A 90 17.51 -18.46 -6.83
C ALA A 90 17.62 -19.73 -5.97
N ALA A 91 16.53 -20.13 -5.30
CA ALA A 91 16.46 -21.37 -4.52
C ALA A 91 16.67 -22.60 -5.41
N ARG A 92 15.96 -22.69 -6.55
CA ARG A 92 16.14 -23.79 -7.52
C ARG A 92 17.59 -23.94 -7.98
N ARG A 93 18.26 -22.83 -8.32
CA ARG A 93 19.68 -22.85 -8.72
C ARG A 93 20.60 -23.36 -7.59
N ARG A 94 20.31 -22.95 -6.35
CA ARG A 94 21.06 -23.40 -5.17
C ARG A 94 20.84 -24.88 -4.91
N GLU A 95 19.59 -25.37 -4.98
CA GLU A 95 19.24 -26.78 -4.80
C GLU A 95 19.97 -27.67 -5.79
N VAL A 96 19.88 -27.37 -7.09
CA VAL A 96 20.60 -28.13 -8.14
C VAL A 96 22.11 -28.14 -7.88
N SER A 97 22.69 -27.02 -7.47
CA SER A 97 24.12 -26.95 -7.17
C SER A 97 24.50 -27.78 -5.94
N GLN A 98 23.66 -27.75 -4.90
CA GLN A 98 23.85 -28.56 -3.70
C GLN A 98 23.70 -30.05 -3.99
N GLU A 99 22.69 -30.46 -4.76
CA GLU A 99 22.50 -31.85 -5.19
C GLU A 99 23.70 -32.35 -5.98
N ARG A 100 24.22 -31.57 -6.93
CA ARG A 100 25.44 -31.91 -7.66
C ARG A 100 26.64 -32.07 -6.74
N LYS A 101 26.78 -31.21 -5.73
CA LYS A 101 27.88 -31.30 -4.74
C LYS A 101 27.73 -32.54 -3.85
N ARG A 102 26.51 -32.84 -3.39
CA ARG A 102 26.19 -34.02 -2.57
C ARG A 102 26.48 -35.31 -3.35
N ALA A 103 25.98 -35.42 -4.58
CA ALA A 103 26.22 -36.58 -5.44
C ALA A 103 27.73 -36.81 -5.71
N ARG A 104 28.49 -35.73 -5.94
CA ARG A 104 29.96 -35.84 -6.09
C ARG A 104 30.64 -36.29 -4.80
N ALA A 105 30.25 -35.72 -3.67
CA ALA A 105 30.82 -36.10 -2.37
C ALA A 105 30.53 -37.56 -2.01
N GLU A 106 29.31 -38.03 -2.28
CA GLU A 106 28.94 -39.44 -2.08
C GLU A 106 29.73 -40.37 -2.99
N LYS A 107 29.88 -40.02 -4.27
CA LYS A 107 30.71 -40.79 -5.21
C LYS A 107 32.16 -40.89 -4.74
N VAL A 108 32.78 -39.77 -4.36
CA VAL A 108 34.16 -39.74 -3.84
C VAL A 108 34.28 -40.60 -2.58
N ARG A 109 33.32 -40.49 -1.65
CA ARG A 109 33.31 -41.32 -0.43
C ARG A 109 33.25 -42.82 -0.76
N LEU A 110 32.43 -43.22 -1.73
CA LEU A 110 32.33 -44.62 -2.15
C LEU A 110 33.62 -45.10 -2.81
N GLU A 111 34.23 -44.28 -3.67
CA GLU A 111 35.52 -44.57 -4.31
C GLU A 111 36.64 -44.72 -3.29
N GLU A 112 36.71 -43.84 -2.28
CA GLU A 112 37.68 -43.94 -1.19
C GLU A 112 37.50 -45.22 -0.36
N LEU A 113 36.25 -45.60 -0.07
CA LEU A 113 35.95 -46.84 0.64
C LEU A 113 36.34 -48.07 -0.21
N ALA A 114 36.02 -48.06 -1.49
CA ALA A 114 36.41 -49.12 -2.42
C ALA A 114 37.94 -49.23 -2.53
N ALA A 115 38.64 -48.10 -2.63
CA ALA A 115 40.11 -48.04 -2.66
C ALA A 115 40.72 -48.60 -1.36
N LYS A 116 40.19 -48.23 -0.19
CA LYS A 116 40.62 -48.78 1.11
C LYS A 116 40.43 -50.30 1.17
N MET A 117 39.31 -50.82 0.66
CA MET A 117 39.05 -52.26 0.63
C MET A 117 39.96 -53.00 -0.36
N SER A 118 40.19 -52.42 -1.53
CA SER A 118 41.15 -52.94 -2.52
C SER A 118 42.56 -52.99 -1.96
N ALA A 119 43.02 -51.92 -1.29
CA ALA A 119 44.32 -51.88 -0.62
C ALA A 119 44.45 -52.94 0.47
N LYS A 120 43.42 -53.10 1.33
CA LYS A 120 43.39 -54.17 2.34
C LYS A 120 43.43 -55.57 1.71
N LYS A 121 42.76 -55.78 0.57
CA LYS A 121 42.80 -57.04 -0.16
C LYS A 121 44.20 -57.31 -0.73
N ALA A 122 44.84 -56.30 -1.32
CA ALA A 122 46.22 -56.40 -1.81
C ALA A 122 47.20 -56.71 -0.66
N GLU A 123 47.04 -56.08 0.51
CA GLU A 123 47.84 -56.36 1.69
C GLU A 123 47.68 -57.82 2.17
N ARG A 124 46.44 -58.34 2.20
CA ARG A 124 46.18 -59.75 2.55
C ARG A 124 46.87 -60.71 1.60
N LEU A 125 46.84 -60.43 0.30
CA LEU A 125 47.53 -61.24 -0.70
C LEU A 125 49.06 -61.19 -0.53
N ARG A 126 49.63 -60.01 -0.23
CA ARG A 126 51.06 -59.86 0.09
C ARG A 126 51.48 -60.67 1.32
N LYS A 127 50.64 -60.67 2.38
CA LYS A 127 50.86 -61.49 3.58
C LYS A 127 50.77 -62.98 3.27
N ARG A 128 49.75 -63.42 2.50
CA ARG A 128 49.58 -64.82 2.09
C ARG A 128 50.71 -65.34 1.22
N ALA A 129 51.28 -64.48 0.36
CA ALA A 129 52.43 -64.81 -0.46
C ALA A 129 53.73 -65.02 0.35
N GLY A 130 53.72 -64.78 1.68
CA GLY A 130 54.84 -65.09 2.57
C GLY A 130 56.14 -64.35 2.23
N ARG A 131 56.06 -63.31 1.38
CA ARG A 131 57.22 -62.59 0.86
C ARG A 131 57.77 -61.73 1.99
N SER A 132 58.75 -62.26 2.72
CA SER A 132 59.44 -61.51 3.76
C SER A 132 60.08 -60.29 3.12
N LYS A 133 60.07 -59.14 3.80
CA LYS A 133 60.69 -57.88 3.33
C LYS A 133 62.22 -58.02 3.14
N LYS A 134 62.79 -59.20 3.42
CA LYS A 134 64.20 -59.53 3.55
C LYS A 134 64.71 -60.47 2.44
N VAL A 135 64.09 -60.43 1.26
CA VAL A 135 64.58 -61.16 0.07
C VAL A 135 64.76 -60.17 -1.06
N ASN A 136 65.86 -59.42 -0.97
CA ASN A 136 66.77 -59.03 -2.06
C ASN A 136 67.73 -57.94 -1.53
N GLY A 137 69.02 -58.31 -1.47
CA GLY A 137 70.09 -57.40 -1.86
C GLY A 137 70.17 -57.30 -3.38
#